data_AF-A0A922Y869-F1
#
_entry.id   AF-A0A922Y869-F1
#
_cell.length_a   1.000
_cell.length_b   1.000
_cell.length_c   1.000
_cell.angle_alpha   90.00
_cell.angle_beta   90.00
_cell.angle_gamma   90.00
#
_symmetry.space_group_name_H-M   'P 1'
#
loop_
_entity.id
_entity.type
_entity.pdbx_description
1 polymer ?
#
loop_
_entity_poly.entity_id
_entity_poly.type
_entity_poly.pdbx_seq_one_letter_code
_entity_poly.pdbx_strand_id
1 'polypeptide(L)'
;MTSSKPLLEVDGLTLRIGSTGRTVVNDVSFSVSPGEIVGIVGESGSGKTLAARAVMGFIPPAVRLISGSIRFDGEEVTTMAPKRLRAIRGAKVGMVFQEPMTSLNPSMLIGRQLEEGLALHRKLDANGRRELILDMLRRVGIRDPEGAFN
;
A
#
# COMPACT_ATOMS: atom_id res chain seq x y z
N MET A 1 -30.81 4.30 -3.66
CA MET A 1 -29.42 4.24 -3.16
C MET A 1 -28.71 3.11 -3.86
N THR A 2 -28.02 3.39 -4.97
CA THR A 2 -27.19 2.40 -5.65
C THR A 2 -25.95 2.17 -4.80
N SER A 3 -25.95 1.11 -4.00
CA SER A 3 -24.77 0.68 -3.26
C SER A 3 -23.70 0.29 -4.27
N SER A 4 -22.79 1.21 -4.58
CA SER A 4 -21.64 0.87 -5.43
C SER A 4 -20.81 -0.19 -4.72
N LYS A 5 -20.40 -1.22 -5.47
CA LYS A 5 -19.47 -2.24 -4.96
C LYS A 5 -18.27 -1.55 -4.29
N PRO A 6 -17.92 -1.90 -3.04
CA PRO A 6 -16.79 -1.29 -2.37
C PRO A 6 -15.47 -1.61 -3.10
N LEU A 7 -14.53 -0.67 -3.01
CA LEU A 7 -13.21 -0.81 -3.61
C LEU A 7 -12.31 -1.74 -2.77
N LEU A 8 -12.47 -1.70 -1.45
CA LEU A 8 -11.79 -2.59 -0.50
C LEU A 8 -12.83 -3.21 0.42
N GLU A 9 -12.74 -4.53 0.62
CA GLU A 9 -13.49 -5.27 1.61
C GLU A 9 -12.52 -6.08 2.47
N VAL A 10 -12.69 -5.98 3.79
CA VAL A 10 -12.02 -6.81 4.77
C VAL A 10 -13.11 -7.51 5.57
N ASP A 11 -13.03 -8.82 5.66
CA ASP A 11 -14.07 -9.64 6.31
C ASP A 11 -13.44 -10.68 7.24
N GLY A 12 -13.77 -10.62 8.54
CA GLY A 12 -13.36 -11.58 9.56
C GLY A 12 -11.85 -11.73 9.75
N LEU A 13 -11.09 -10.65 9.50
CA LEU A 13 -9.64 -10.68 9.50
C LEU A 13 -9.10 -11.00 10.90
N THR A 14 -8.42 -12.14 11.04
CA THR A 14 -7.74 -12.55 12.26
C THR A 14 -6.27 -12.84 12.01
N LEU A 15 -5.39 -12.13 12.71
CA LEU A 15 -3.94 -12.25 12.61
C LEU A 15 -3.32 -12.59 13.96
N ARG A 16 -2.39 -13.56 13.96
CA ARG A 16 -1.74 -14.07 15.17
C ARG A 16 -0.22 -14.07 15.04
N ILE A 17 0.49 -13.70 16.10
CA ILE A 17 1.95 -13.86 16.17
C ILE A 17 2.26 -15.34 16.40
N GLY A 18 3.06 -15.93 15.52
CA GLY A 18 3.36 -17.36 15.54
C GLY A 18 4.12 -17.81 16.80
N SER A 19 5.10 -17.03 17.26
CA SER A 19 5.95 -17.39 18.40
C SER A 19 5.23 -17.35 19.75
N THR A 20 4.27 -16.44 19.91
CA THR A 20 3.56 -16.23 21.20
C THR A 20 2.14 -16.74 21.19
N GLY A 21 1.57 -17.05 20.03
CA GLY A 21 0.15 -17.36 19.87
C GLY A 21 -0.78 -16.15 20.10
N ARG A 22 -0.24 -14.95 20.34
CA ARG A 22 -1.03 -13.75 20.62
C ARG A 22 -1.78 -13.29 19.37
N THR A 23 -3.10 -13.19 19.47
CA THR A 23 -3.94 -12.54 18.46
C THR A 23 -3.72 -11.03 18.51
N VAL A 24 -3.40 -10.42 17.36
CA VAL A 24 -3.09 -8.99 17.21
C VAL A 24 -4.20 -8.26 16.46
N VAL A 25 -4.86 -8.96 15.53
CA VAL A 25 -6.09 -8.51 14.87
C VAL A 25 -7.10 -9.62 15.08
N ASN A 26 -8.28 -9.30 15.58
CA ASN A 26 -9.28 -10.29 15.97
C ASN A 26 -10.63 -9.97 15.32
N ASP A 27 -11.02 -10.77 14.34
CA ASP A 27 -12.33 -10.71 13.67
C ASP A 27 -12.71 -9.31 13.18
N VAL A 28 -11.79 -8.65 12.47
CA VAL A 28 -12.02 -7.30 11.96
C VAL A 28 -12.68 -7.34 10.58
N SER A 29 -13.82 -6.66 10.46
CA SER A 29 -14.51 -6.44 9.18
C SER A 29 -14.76 -4.95 8.92
N PHE A 30 -14.47 -4.49 7.70
CA PHE A 30 -14.81 -3.15 7.22
C PHE A 30 -14.78 -3.10 5.69
N SER A 31 -15.37 -2.06 5.11
CA SER A 31 -15.28 -1.81 3.67
C SER A 31 -14.94 -0.35 3.40
N VAL A 32 -14.39 -0.07 2.22
CA VAL A 32 -14.07 1.27 1.74
C VAL A 32 -14.62 1.42 0.34
N SER A 33 -15.51 2.39 0.15
CA SER A 33 -16.12 2.72 -1.13
C SER A 33 -15.14 3.53 -2.01
N PRO A 34 -15.32 3.53 -3.35
CA PRO A 34 -14.54 4.41 -4.22
C PRO A 34 -14.66 5.89 -3.78
N GLY A 35 -13.52 6.55 -3.59
CA GLY A 35 -13.46 7.95 -3.16
C GLY A 35 -13.67 8.19 -1.66
N GLU A 36 -13.91 7.14 -0.89
CA GLU A 36 -14.06 7.23 0.57
C GLU A 36 -12.70 7.36 1.27
N ILE A 37 -12.65 8.17 2.33
CA ILE A 37 -11.49 8.30 3.21
C ILE A 37 -11.85 7.64 4.53
N VAL A 38 -11.13 6.56 4.87
CA VAL A 38 -11.33 5.82 6.11
C VAL A 38 -10.11 5.99 7.03
N GLY A 39 -10.36 6.36 8.28
CA GLY A 39 -9.37 6.44 9.33
C GLY A 39 -9.48 5.27 10.31
N ILE A 40 -8.36 4.64 10.63
CA ILE A 40 -8.27 3.61 11.67
C ILE A 40 -7.55 4.20 12.89
N VAL A 41 -8.24 4.27 14.02
CA VAL A 41 -7.73 4.85 15.27
C VAL A 41 -7.66 3.79 16.37
N GLY A 42 -6.80 4.03 17.37
CA GLY A 42 -6.62 3.13 18.51
C GLY A 42 -5.22 3.25 19.11
N GLU A 43 -5.02 2.67 20.28
CA GLU A 43 -3.77 2.74 21.05
C GLU A 43 -2.56 2.11 20.34
N SER A 44 -1.35 2.47 20.75
CA SER A 44 -0.13 1.82 20.26
C SER A 44 -0.19 0.31 20.48
N GLY A 45 0.20 -0.47 19.47
CA GLY A 45 0.17 -1.95 19.55
C GLY A 45 -1.20 -2.60 19.31
N SER A 46 -2.27 -1.85 19.05
CA SER A 46 -3.63 -2.41 18.80
C SER A 46 -3.81 -3.14 17.46
N GLY A 47 -2.73 -3.40 16.71
CA GLY A 47 -2.79 -4.13 15.43
C GLY A 47 -3.10 -3.31 14.17
N LYS A 48 -3.33 -1.99 14.27
CA LYS A 48 -3.64 -1.11 13.12
C LYS A 48 -2.65 -1.24 11.96
N THR A 49 -1.36 -1.10 12.24
CA THR A 49 -0.29 -1.22 11.24
C THR A 49 -0.27 -2.60 10.60
N LEU A 50 -0.57 -3.64 11.37
CA LEU A 50 -0.58 -5.01 10.86
C LEU A 50 -1.82 -5.26 9.97
N ALA A 51 -2.99 -4.75 10.35
CA ALA A 51 -4.19 -4.79 9.52
C ALA A 51 -3.98 -4.02 8.19
N ALA A 52 -3.44 -2.80 8.25
CA ALA A 52 -3.14 -2.01 7.05
C ALA A 52 -2.10 -2.68 6.13
N ARG A 53 -1.07 -3.33 6.70
CA ARG A 53 -0.11 -4.13 5.92
C ARG A 53 -0.73 -5.39 5.32
N ALA A 54 -1.64 -6.04 6.04
CA ALA A 54 -2.36 -7.22 5.53
C ALA A 54 -3.22 -6.88 4.31
N VAL A 55 -3.84 -5.68 4.27
CA VAL A 55 -4.56 -5.17 3.09
C VAL A 55 -3.67 -5.16 1.84
N MET A 56 -2.39 -4.84 2.01
CA MET A 56 -1.41 -4.87 0.91
C MET A 56 -0.86 -6.26 0.62
N GLY A 57 -1.26 -7.31 1.36
CA GLY A 57 -0.65 -8.64 1.32
C GLY A 57 0.76 -8.69 1.93
N PHE A 58 1.09 -7.74 2.82
CA PHE A 58 2.37 -7.68 3.54
C PHE A 58 2.23 -8.26 4.95
N ILE A 59 2.08 -9.57 5.04
CA ILE A 59 2.07 -10.27 6.34
C ILE A 59 3.51 -10.66 6.68
N PRO A 60 4.12 -10.12 7.77
CA PRO A 60 5.47 -10.50 8.17
C PRO A 60 5.56 -12.01 8.45
N PRO A 61 6.70 -12.67 8.22
CA PRO A 61 6.84 -14.13 8.44
C PRO A 61 6.48 -14.60 9.85
N ALA A 62 6.68 -13.74 10.86
CA ALA A 62 6.33 -14.01 12.25
C ALA A 62 4.80 -13.96 12.54
N VAL A 63 3.99 -13.51 11.58
CA VAL A 63 2.54 -13.36 11.71
C VAL A 63 1.84 -14.38 10.79
N ARG A 64 0.77 -14.97 11.29
CA ARG A 64 -0.08 -15.90 10.55
C ARG A 64 -1.47 -15.30 10.36
N LEU A 65 -1.98 -15.41 9.14
CA LEU A 65 -3.41 -15.25 8.85
C LEU A 65 -4.13 -16.50 9.37
N ILE A 66 -5.05 -16.32 10.32
CA ILE A 66 -5.83 -17.42 10.90
C ILE A 66 -7.15 -17.59 10.16
N SER A 67 -7.82 -16.47 9.87
CA SER A 67 -9.09 -16.42 9.16
C SER A 67 -9.28 -15.06 8.49
N GLY A 68 -10.29 -15.01 7.62
CA GLY A 68 -10.76 -13.80 6.98
C GLY A 68 -10.31 -13.67 5.52
N SER A 69 -10.92 -12.70 4.85
CA SER A 69 -10.74 -12.38 3.44
C SER A 69 -10.44 -10.90 3.28
N ILE A 70 -9.62 -10.58 2.28
CA ILE A 70 -9.32 -9.20 1.89
C ILE A 70 -9.52 -9.13 0.39
N ARG A 71 -10.50 -8.34 -0.07
CA ARG A 71 -10.78 -8.15 -1.50
C ARG A 71 -10.51 -6.72 -1.91
N PHE A 72 -9.69 -6.53 -2.93
CA PHE A 72 -9.47 -5.24 -3.57
C PHE A 72 -10.04 -5.28 -4.99
N ASP A 73 -10.95 -4.37 -5.33
CA ASP A 73 -11.65 -4.35 -6.62
C ASP A 73 -12.37 -5.68 -6.92
N GLY A 74 -12.75 -6.41 -5.86
CA GLY A 74 -13.33 -7.75 -5.92
C GLY A 74 -12.34 -8.91 -6.10
N GLU A 75 -11.04 -8.67 -6.18
CA GLU A 75 -10.01 -9.71 -6.26
C GLU A 75 -9.50 -10.09 -4.86
N GLU A 76 -9.49 -11.40 -4.54
CA GLU A 76 -8.97 -11.92 -3.27
C GLU A 76 -7.45 -11.70 -3.16
N VAL A 77 -7.02 -10.96 -2.14
CA VAL A 77 -5.63 -10.57 -1.87
C VAL A 77 -4.92 -11.63 -1.02
N THR A 78 -5.62 -12.27 -0.09
CA THR A 78 -4.99 -13.16 0.92
C THR A 78 -4.31 -14.39 0.31
N THR A 79 -4.83 -14.89 -0.81
CA THR A 79 -4.32 -16.06 -1.54
C THR A 79 -3.68 -15.68 -2.88
N MET A 80 -3.54 -14.38 -3.15
CA MET A 80 -3.12 -13.88 -4.44
C MET A 80 -1.65 -14.23 -4.75
N ALA A 81 -1.39 -14.71 -5.96
CA ALA A 81 -0.03 -15.02 -6.39
C ALA A 81 0.87 -13.77 -6.37
N PRO A 82 2.17 -13.89 -6.02
CA PRO A 82 3.09 -12.75 -5.93
C PRO A 82 3.17 -11.89 -7.20
N LYS A 83 3.04 -12.50 -8.39
CA LYS A 83 3.02 -11.77 -9.67
C LYS A 83 1.81 -10.84 -9.79
N ARG A 84 0.63 -11.28 -9.34
CA ARG A 84 -0.59 -10.47 -9.39
C ARG A 84 -0.56 -9.38 -8.32
N LEU A 85 -0.07 -9.69 -7.11
CA LEU A 85 0.17 -8.69 -6.07
C LEU A 85 1.07 -7.56 -6.58
N ARG A 86 2.18 -7.88 -7.26
CA ARG A 86 3.08 -6.87 -7.87
C ARG A 86 2.40 -6.01 -8.94
N ALA A 87 1.41 -6.54 -9.66
CA ALA A 87 0.68 -5.77 -10.68
C ALA A 87 -0.33 -4.79 -10.05
N ILE A 88 -0.81 -5.06 -8.83
CA ILE A 88 -1.71 -4.17 -8.09
C ILE A 88 -0.92 -3.14 -7.30
N ARG A 89 0.15 -3.56 -6.61
CA ARG A 89 1.05 -2.68 -5.86
C ARG A 89 1.76 -1.71 -6.81
N GLY A 90 1.89 -0.45 -6.39
CA GLY A 90 2.54 0.62 -7.18
C GLY A 90 1.69 1.16 -8.33
N ALA A 91 0.91 0.32 -9.01
CA ALA A 91 0.05 0.74 -10.12
C ALA A 91 -1.35 1.16 -9.68
N LYS A 92 -2.00 0.40 -8.80
CA LYS A 92 -3.35 0.68 -8.28
C LYS A 92 -3.35 1.09 -6.81
N VAL A 93 -2.43 0.56 -6.01
CA VAL A 93 -2.33 0.86 -4.57
C VAL A 93 -0.93 1.31 -4.20
N GLY A 94 -0.83 2.49 -3.58
CA GLY A 94 0.40 3.03 -2.98
C GLY A 94 0.34 2.96 -1.46
N MET A 95 1.49 2.80 -0.82
CA MET A 95 1.62 2.81 0.64
C MET A 95 2.72 3.78 1.06
N VAL A 96 2.41 4.65 2.01
CA VAL A 96 3.39 5.50 2.70
C VAL A 96 3.63 4.89 4.08
N PHE A 97 4.88 4.54 4.38
CA PHE A 97 5.25 3.90 5.65
C PHE A 97 5.46 4.93 6.76
N GLN A 98 5.30 4.49 8.02
CA GLN A 98 5.46 5.36 9.21
C GLN A 98 6.86 5.96 9.35
N GLU A 99 7.89 5.24 8.89
CA GLU A 99 9.27 5.73 8.82
C GLU A 99 9.60 6.03 7.36
N PRO A 100 9.25 7.22 6.83
CA PRO A 100 9.44 7.51 5.41
C PRO A 100 10.92 7.60 5.04
N MET A 101 11.80 8.00 5.97
CA MET A 101 13.22 8.19 5.69
C MET A 101 13.96 6.89 5.36
N THR A 102 13.46 5.73 5.80
CA THR A 102 14.06 4.43 5.48
C THR A 102 13.66 3.92 4.10
N SER A 103 12.68 4.55 3.45
CA SER A 103 12.20 4.14 2.11
C SER A 103 13.00 4.74 0.96
N LEU A 104 13.83 5.76 1.23
CA LEU A 104 14.65 6.44 0.23
C LEU A 104 16.11 6.01 0.35
N ASN A 105 16.75 5.79 -0.79
CA ASN A 105 18.19 5.59 -0.88
C ASN A 105 18.90 6.95 -0.89
N PRO A 106 19.69 7.30 0.15
CA PRO A 106 20.38 8.60 0.23
C PRO A 106 21.48 8.77 -0.82
N SER A 107 21.96 7.67 -1.41
CA SER A 107 23.00 7.68 -2.45
C SER A 107 22.41 7.85 -3.86
N MET A 108 21.10 8.06 -3.99
CA MET A 108 20.40 8.21 -5.27
C MET A 108 19.54 9.46 -5.28
N LEU A 109 19.57 10.19 -6.39
CA LEU A 109 18.66 11.30 -6.62
C LEU A 109 17.20 10.82 -6.58
N ILE A 110 16.32 11.64 -5.99
CA ILE A 110 14.91 11.29 -5.84
C ILE A 110 14.22 11.05 -7.20
N GLY A 111 14.61 11.80 -8.24
CA GLY A 111 14.08 11.61 -9.60
C GLY A 111 14.39 10.23 -10.15
N ARG A 112 15.58 9.68 -9.89
CA ARG A 112 15.95 8.32 -10.33
C ARG A 112 15.19 7.24 -9.56
N GLN A 113 15.02 7.41 -8.26
CA GLN A 113 14.25 6.47 -7.43
C GLN A 113 12.77 6.43 -7.84
N LEU A 114 12.17 7.58 -8.13
CA LEU A 114 10.80 7.66 -8.64
C LEU A 114 10.69 7.05 -10.05
N GLU A 115 11.70 7.25 -10.90
CA GLU A 115 11.75 6.69 -12.25
C GLU A 115 11.75 5.16 -12.24
N GLU A 116 12.54 4.52 -11.38
CA GLU A 116 12.58 3.06 -11.24
C GLU A 116 11.19 2.49 -10.91
N GLY A 117 10.49 3.09 -9.96
CA GLY A 117 9.13 2.69 -9.61
C GLY A 117 8.16 2.85 -10.78
N LEU A 118 8.20 3.99 -11.48
CA LEU A 118 7.34 4.23 -12.63
C LEU A 118 7.65 3.31 -13.82
N ALA A 119 8.93 3.00 -14.07
CA ALA A 119 9.34 2.09 -15.15
C ALA A 119 8.81 0.67 -14.93
N LEU A 120 8.70 0.23 -13.67
CA LEU A 120 8.16 -1.09 -13.33
C LEU A 120 6.63 -1.17 -13.39
N HIS A 121 5.93 -0.06 -13.13
CA HIS A 121 4.49 -0.07 -12.85
C HIS A 121 3.64 0.75 -13.83
N ARG A 122 4.23 1.53 -14.73
CA ARG A 122 3.54 2.36 -15.73
C ARG A 122 4.02 2.06 -17.14
N LYS A 123 3.08 2.09 -18.08
CA LYS A 123 3.36 2.02 -19.53
C LYS A 123 3.63 3.42 -20.05
N LEU A 124 4.79 3.98 -19.70
CA LEU A 124 5.27 5.28 -20.15
C LEU A 124 6.70 5.14 -20.64
N ASP A 125 7.06 5.88 -21.69
CA ASP A 125 8.45 6.01 -22.12
C ASP A 125 9.25 6.89 -21.13
N ALA A 126 10.56 7.04 -21.38
CA ALA A 126 11.43 7.77 -20.45
C ALA A 126 10.99 9.24 -20.27
N ASN A 127 10.56 9.89 -21.36
CA ASN A 127 10.11 11.28 -21.33
C ASN A 127 8.79 11.41 -20.56
N GLY A 128 7.80 10.55 -20.83
CA GLY A 128 6.53 10.56 -20.10
C GLY A 128 6.69 10.26 -18.61
N ARG A 129 7.63 9.38 -18.22
CA ARG A 129 7.97 9.17 -16.80
C ARG A 129 8.58 10.41 -16.18
N ARG A 130 9.51 11.09 -16.86
CA ARG A 130 10.13 12.32 -16.38
C ARG A 130 9.09 13.42 -16.17
N GLU A 131 8.20 13.64 -17.13
CA GLU A 131 7.12 14.63 -17.02
C GLU A 131 6.20 14.34 -15.84
N LEU A 132 5.79 13.08 -15.68
CA LEU A 132 4.97 12.66 -14.55
C LEU A 132 5.68 12.87 -13.20
N ILE A 133 6.97 12.60 -13.11
CA ILE A 133 7.75 12.85 -11.88
C ILE A 133 7.75 14.33 -11.54
N LEU A 134 8.01 15.21 -12.51
CA LEU A 134 8.02 16.65 -12.28
C LEU A 134 6.64 17.14 -11.84
N ASP A 135 5.56 16.64 -12.45
CA ASP A 135 4.19 16.95 -12.00
C ASP A 135 3.94 16.50 -10.55
N MET A 136 4.31 15.26 -10.20
CA MET A 136 4.16 14.74 -8.84
C MET A 136 4.91 15.59 -7.82
N LEU A 137 6.16 15.97 -8.12
CA LEU A 137 6.99 16.80 -7.24
C LEU A 137 6.39 18.20 -7.04
N ARG A 138 5.84 18.82 -8.10
CA ARG A 138 5.12 20.09 -8.00
C ARG A 138 3.88 19.98 -7.11
N ARG A 139 3.10 18.92 -7.29
CA ARG A 139 1.85 18.68 -6.52
C ARG A 139 2.09 18.50 -5.03
N VAL A 140 3.26 17.99 -4.63
CA VAL A 140 3.64 17.85 -3.21
C VAL A 140 4.45 19.04 -2.68
N GLY A 141 4.62 20.10 -3.49
CA GLY A 141 5.21 21.38 -3.06
C GLY A 141 6.73 21.45 -3.09
N ILE A 142 7.42 20.58 -3.83
CA ILE A 142 8.87 20.71 -4.05
C ILE A 142 9.11 21.94 -4.94
N ARG A 143 9.94 22.87 -4.45
CA ARG A 143 10.19 24.18 -5.10
C ARG A 143 11.01 24.08 -6.39
N ASP A 144 11.97 23.16 -6.42
CA ASP A 144 12.80 22.86 -7.60
C ASP A 144 12.66 21.37 -7.97
N PRO A 145 11.57 21.00 -8.67
CA PRO A 145 11.37 19.64 -9.18
C PRO A 145 12.49 19.19 -10.13
N GLU A 146 13.02 20.09 -10.94
CA GLU A 146 14.04 19.82 -11.94
C GLU A 146 15.36 19.39 -11.30
N GLY A 147 15.69 19.98 -10.14
CA GLY A 147 16.80 19.57 -9.27
C GLY A 147 16.74 18.11 -8.81
N ALA A 148 15.59 17.43 -8.88
CA ALA A 148 15.48 16.00 -8.57
C ALA A 148 16.29 15.09 -9.51
N PHE A 149 16.79 15.62 -10.62
CA PHE A 149 17.57 14.90 -11.62
C PHE A 149 19.02 15.39 -11.75
N ASN A 150 19.44 16.35 -10.93
CA ASN A 150 20.75 16.99 -10.98
C ASN A 150 21.60 16.63 -9.76
#